data_AF-A0A3D5CSB8-F1
#
_entry.id   AF-A0A3D5CSB8-F1
#
_cell.length_a   1.000
_cell.length_b   1.000
_cell.length_c   1.000
_cell.angle_alpha   90.00
_cell.angle_beta   90.00
_cell.angle_gamma   90.00
#
_symmetry.space_group_name_H-M   'P 1'
#
loop_
_entity.id
_entity.type
_entity.pdbx_description
1 polymer ?
#
loop_
_entity_poly.entity_id
_entity_poly.type
_entity_poly.pdbx_seq_one_letter_code
_entity_poly.pdbx_strand_id
1 'polypeptide(L)'
;SFSYFRKASLIAEKLIKELYRKPSTYRLGRLAEFMFLMGTHIGEAIEMQAKDFDFENGQAFVNGSIDRSGEYRRGIKGSVKTNASYRTLDITNRTLCLVKRTIEEVTWDSMENDKFENLNYLFVTKNGVPVQNNSFNL
;
A
#
# COMPACT_ATOMS: atom_id res chain seq x y z
N SER A 1 -19.77 -19.79 10.94
CA SER A 1 -19.04 -18.51 11.10
C SER A 1 -17.51 -18.67 11.03
N PHE A 2 -16.86 -19.64 11.68
CA PHE A 2 -15.38 -19.80 11.64
C PHE A 2 -14.82 -20.46 10.36
N SER A 3 -15.49 -21.50 9.84
CA SER A 3 -15.07 -22.21 8.62
C SER A 3 -15.05 -21.31 7.38
N TYR A 4 -16.02 -20.39 7.27
CA TYR A 4 -16.11 -19.45 6.15
C TYR A 4 -14.92 -18.47 6.14
N PHE A 5 -14.55 -17.93 7.30
CA PHE A 5 -13.42 -17.00 7.42
C PHE A 5 -12.10 -17.66 7.02
N ARG A 6 -11.84 -18.90 7.48
CA ARG A 6 -10.67 -19.67 7.04
C ARG A 6 -10.65 -19.91 5.53
N LYS A 7 -11.80 -20.24 4.95
CA LYS A 7 -11.92 -20.46 3.50
C LYS A 7 -11.65 -19.17 2.71
N ALA A 8 -12.19 -18.03 3.17
CA ALA A 8 -11.94 -16.73 2.56
C ALA A 8 -10.46 -16.32 2.65
N SER A 9 -9.83 -16.49 3.81
CA SER A 9 -8.40 -16.24 4.01
C SER A 9 -7.53 -17.09 3.09
N LEU A 10 -7.83 -18.39 2.95
CA LEU A 10 -7.11 -19.27 2.03
C LEU A 10 -7.26 -18.84 0.56
N ILE A 11 -8.43 -18.35 0.16
CA ILE A 11 -8.67 -17.85 -1.21
C ILE A 11 -7.84 -16.59 -1.44
N ALA A 12 -7.84 -15.65 -0.49
CA ALA A 12 -7.04 -14.43 -0.58
C ALA A 12 -5.55 -14.73 -0.71
N GLU A 13 -5.02 -15.65 0.10
CA GLU A 13 -3.61 -16.06 0.03
C GLU A 13 -3.26 -16.70 -1.32
N LYS A 14 -4.15 -17.52 -1.89
CA LYS A 14 -3.94 -18.10 -3.23
C LYS A 14 -3.93 -17.03 -4.32
N LEU A 15 -4.83 -16.04 -4.24
CA LEU A 15 -4.85 -14.92 -5.17
C LEU A 15 -3.56 -14.11 -5.09
N ILE A 16 -3.13 -13.75 -3.88
CA ILE A 16 -1.89 -13.01 -3.64
C ILE A 16 -0.69 -13.77 -4.20
N LYS A 17 -0.60 -15.08 -3.93
CA LYS A 17 0.46 -15.94 -4.48
C LYS A 17 0.48 -15.89 -6.01
N GLU A 18 -0.68 -15.87 -6.64
CA GLU A 18 -0.77 -15.86 -8.09
C GLU A 18 -0.47 -14.49 -8.72
N LEU A 19 -0.78 -13.40 -8.02
CA LEU A 19 -0.34 -12.06 -8.39
C LEU A 19 1.20 -11.94 -8.33
N TYR A 20 1.85 -12.56 -7.36
CA TYR A 20 3.30 -12.58 -7.27
C TYR A 20 3.98 -13.43 -8.35
N ARG A 21 3.27 -14.38 -8.97
CA ARG A 21 3.86 -15.29 -9.97
C ARG A 21 4.27 -14.58 -11.26
N LYS A 22 3.56 -13.51 -11.65
CA LYS A 22 3.81 -12.80 -12.92
C LYS A 22 4.50 -11.46 -12.64
N PRO A 23 5.59 -11.12 -13.37
CA PRO A 23 6.24 -9.82 -13.22
C PRO A 23 5.29 -8.63 -13.40
N SER A 24 4.34 -8.73 -14.35
CA SER A 24 3.36 -7.69 -14.65
C SER A 24 2.39 -7.39 -13.50
N THR A 25 2.16 -8.34 -12.59
CA THR A 25 1.24 -8.21 -11.46
C THR A 25 1.94 -8.17 -10.11
N TYR A 26 3.28 -8.22 -10.08
CA TYR A 26 4.05 -8.28 -8.85
C TYR A 26 3.74 -7.13 -7.89
N ARG A 27 3.70 -5.88 -8.40
CA ARG A 27 3.37 -4.69 -7.60
C ARG A 27 1.92 -4.71 -7.08
N LEU A 28 1.00 -5.31 -7.84
CA LEU A 28 -0.39 -5.52 -7.37
C LEU A 28 -0.44 -6.61 -6.29
N GLY A 29 0.38 -7.65 -6.40
CA GLY A 29 0.55 -8.66 -5.35
C GLY A 29 1.03 -8.05 -4.04
N ARG A 30 1.99 -7.11 -4.12
CA ARG A 30 2.48 -6.33 -2.96
C ARG A 30 1.38 -5.52 -2.29
N LEU A 31 0.61 -4.77 -3.09
CA LEU A 31 -0.53 -3.99 -2.60
C LEU A 31 -1.60 -4.88 -1.97
N ALA A 32 -1.97 -5.98 -2.64
CA ALA A 32 -2.98 -6.92 -2.15
C ALA A 32 -2.55 -7.61 -0.84
N GLU A 33 -1.29 -8.01 -0.71
CA GLU A 33 -0.77 -8.58 0.53
C GLU A 33 -0.79 -7.56 1.66
N PHE A 34 -0.37 -6.32 1.41
CA PHE A 34 -0.44 -5.25 2.40
C PHE A 34 -1.89 -5.02 2.87
N MET A 35 -2.84 -4.89 1.94
CA MET A 35 -4.26 -4.72 2.26
C MET A 35 -4.82 -5.89 3.07
N PHE A 36 -4.43 -7.12 2.72
CA PHE A 36 -4.85 -8.32 3.45
C PHE A 36 -4.31 -8.36 4.88
N LEU A 37 -3.04 -7.98 5.08
CA LEU A 37 -2.41 -7.97 6.40
C LEU A 37 -2.91 -6.84 7.30
N MET A 38 -3.20 -5.67 6.71
CA MET A 38 -3.57 -4.47 7.46
C MET A 38 -5.07 -4.24 7.56
N GLY A 39 -5.89 -4.98 6.82
CA GLY A 39 -7.33 -4.78 6.75
C GLY A 39 -7.69 -3.40 6.20
N THR A 40 -6.87 -2.85 5.29
CA THR A 40 -7.08 -1.52 4.70
C THR A 40 -7.87 -1.61 3.39
N HIS A 41 -8.65 -0.58 3.11
CA HIS A 41 -9.21 -0.40 1.78
C HIS A 41 -8.14 0.12 0.82
N ILE A 42 -8.32 -0.13 -0.48
CA ILE A 42 -7.35 0.27 -1.50
C ILE A 42 -7.00 1.76 -1.47
N GLY A 43 -7.99 2.63 -1.25
CA GLY A 43 -7.77 4.08 -1.17
C GLY A 43 -6.80 4.47 -0.05
N GLU A 44 -6.89 3.81 1.10
CA GLU A 44 -5.98 4.03 2.23
C GLU A 44 -4.59 3.48 1.91
N ALA A 45 -4.52 2.29 1.31
CA ALA A 45 -3.27 1.63 1.00
C ALA A 45 -2.44 2.40 -0.04
N ILE A 46 -3.05 2.82 -1.16
CA ILE A 46 -2.33 3.55 -2.23
C ILE A 46 -1.86 4.94 -1.79
N GLU A 47 -2.38 5.45 -0.68
CA GLU A 47 -1.97 6.71 -0.08
C GLU A 47 -0.82 6.54 0.91
N MET A 48 -0.46 5.32 1.32
CA MET A 48 0.61 5.11 2.30
C MET A 48 1.97 5.58 1.77
N GLN A 49 2.71 6.26 2.64
CA GLN A 49 4.05 6.79 2.46
C GLN A 49 4.97 6.25 3.56
N ALA A 50 6.30 6.31 3.36
CA ALA A 50 7.26 5.74 4.31
C ALA A 50 7.14 6.38 5.71
N LYS A 51 6.82 7.68 5.75
CA LYS A 51 6.60 8.45 6.97
C LYS A 51 5.37 8.03 7.79
N ASP A 52 4.47 7.24 7.20
CA ASP A 52 3.27 6.75 7.89
C ASP A 52 3.57 5.48 8.72
N PHE A 53 4.81 5.03 8.78
CA PHE A 53 5.22 3.85 9.55
C PHE A 53 6.25 4.22 10.60
N ASP A 54 5.97 3.81 11.84
CA ASP A 54 6.93 3.77 12.92
C ASP A 54 7.56 2.36 12.95
N PHE A 55 8.75 2.24 12.36
CA PHE A 55 9.45 0.96 12.27
C PHE A 55 10.07 0.50 13.59
N GLU A 56 10.24 1.40 14.56
CA GLU A 56 10.82 1.08 15.86
C GLU A 56 9.76 0.48 16.76
N ASN A 57 8.60 1.13 16.82
CA ASN A 57 7.48 0.68 17.65
C ASN A 57 6.56 -0.32 16.93
N GLY A 58 6.76 -0.54 15.64
CA GLY A 58 5.95 -1.47 14.86
C GLY A 58 4.51 -0.96 14.73
N GLN A 59 4.34 0.29 14.30
CA GLN A 59 3.02 0.90 14.10
C GLN A 59 2.87 1.52 12.71
N ALA A 60 1.63 1.60 12.23
CA ALA A 60 1.25 2.30 11.01
C ALA A 60 0.13 3.31 11.29
N PHE A 61 0.26 4.50 10.72
CA PHE A 61 -0.70 5.59 10.82
C PHE A 61 -1.52 5.64 9.52
N VAL A 62 -2.77 5.19 9.60
CA VAL A 62 -3.67 5.13 8.45
C VAL A 62 -4.63 6.29 8.50
N ASN A 63 -4.67 7.08 7.43
CA ASN A 63 -5.56 8.22 7.29
C ASN A 63 -6.76 7.79 6.44
N GLY A 64 -7.97 7.95 6.96
CA GLY A 64 -9.18 7.75 6.17
C GLY A 64 -9.44 8.98 5.31
N SER A 65 -9.14 8.84 4.01
CA SER A 65 -9.54 9.73 2.92
C SER A 65 -8.95 11.16 2.95
N ILE A 66 -8.16 11.48 1.94
CA ILE A 66 -7.76 12.85 1.61
C ILE A 66 -8.48 13.35 0.34
N ASP A 67 -8.76 14.65 0.34
CA ASP A 67 -9.30 15.40 -0.79
C ASP A 67 -8.40 15.21 -2.03
N ARG A 68 -8.95 14.72 -3.15
CA ARG A 68 -8.21 14.45 -4.42
C ARG A 68 -7.82 15.73 -5.16
N SER A 69 -7.32 16.72 -4.42
CA SER A 69 -6.83 18.00 -4.95
C SER A 69 -5.51 17.79 -5.71
N GLY A 70 -5.02 18.86 -6.36
CA GLY A 70 -3.72 18.84 -7.05
C GLY A 70 -2.51 18.54 -6.14
N GLU A 71 -2.67 18.48 -4.82
CA GLU A 71 -1.63 18.11 -3.86
C GLU A 71 -1.33 16.61 -3.87
N TYR A 72 -2.34 15.75 -4.03
CA TYR A 72 -2.16 14.30 -4.17
C TYR A 72 -1.27 13.96 -5.37
N ARG A 73 -1.49 14.63 -6.51
CA ARG A 73 -0.66 14.48 -7.72
C ARG A 73 0.79 14.96 -7.53
N ARG A 74 1.08 15.66 -6.44
CA ARG A 74 2.42 16.13 -6.05
C ARG A 74 3.00 15.33 -4.89
N GLY A 75 2.37 14.22 -4.47
CA GLY A 75 2.84 13.43 -3.32
C GLY A 75 2.59 14.10 -1.97
N ILE A 76 1.84 15.19 -1.95
CA ILE A 76 1.50 15.93 -0.73
C ILE A 76 0.16 15.39 -0.24
N LYS A 77 0.20 14.67 0.90
CA LYS A 77 -1.02 14.32 1.63
C LYS A 77 -1.68 15.61 2.13
N GLY A 78 -2.87 15.90 1.63
CA GLY A 78 -3.72 16.98 2.15
C GLY A 78 -4.09 16.76 3.62
N SER A 79 -4.49 17.83 4.30
CA SER A 79 -5.00 17.74 5.67
C SER A 79 -6.33 16.97 5.69
N VAL A 80 -6.48 16.12 6.70
CA VAL A 80 -7.67 15.29 6.83
C VAL A 80 -8.81 16.14 7.39
N LYS A 81 -10.01 16.02 6.80
CA LYS A 81 -11.14 16.91 7.12
C LYS A 81 -11.67 16.76 8.55
N THR A 82 -11.37 15.66 9.25
CA THR A 82 -11.81 15.41 10.64
C THR A 82 -10.86 14.44 11.36
N ASN A 83 -10.62 14.66 12.67
CA ASN A 83 -9.81 13.77 13.54
C ASN A 83 -10.33 12.32 13.62
N ALA A 84 -11.58 12.07 13.21
CA ALA A 84 -12.22 10.76 13.32
C ALA A 84 -11.73 9.71 12.31
N SER A 85 -10.94 10.09 11.30
CA SER A 85 -10.46 9.13 10.28
C SER A 85 -9.00 8.71 10.41
N TYR A 86 -8.26 9.22 11.40
CA TYR A 86 -6.92 8.72 11.74
C TYR A 86 -7.01 7.51 12.66
N ARG A 87 -6.32 6.42 12.30
CA ARG A 87 -6.11 5.27 13.20
C ARG A 87 -4.66 4.84 13.22
N THR A 88 -4.20 4.45 14.39
CA THR A 88 -2.92 3.76 14.58
C THR A 88 -3.18 2.26 14.62
N LEU A 89 -2.41 1.51 13.85
CA LEU A 89 -2.49 0.05 13.78
C LEU A 89 -1.13 -0.54 14.17
N ASP A 90 -1.14 -1.52 15.07
CA ASP A 90 0.06 -2.33 15.32
C ASP A 90 0.33 -3.23 14.11
N ILE A 91 1.58 -3.31 13.67
CA ILE A 91 1.96 -4.09 12.50
C ILE A 91 2.74 -5.34 12.90
N THR A 92 2.41 -6.46 12.26
CA THR A 92 3.16 -7.71 12.42
C THR A 92 4.55 -7.59 11.78
N ASN A 93 5.49 -8.45 12.20
CA ASN A 93 6.80 -8.56 11.56
C ASN A 93 6.70 -8.82 10.05
N ARG A 94 5.71 -9.60 9.61
CA ARG A 94 5.47 -9.87 8.18
C ARG A 94 5.13 -8.57 7.44
N THR A 95 4.22 -7.77 7.97
CA THR A 95 3.86 -6.47 7.40
C THR A 95 5.07 -5.54 7.37
N LEU A 96 5.83 -5.47 8.47
CA LEU A 96 7.01 -4.62 8.57
C LEU A 96 8.07 -4.98 7.53
N CYS A 97 8.36 -6.27 7.34
CA CYS A 97 9.26 -6.74 6.29
C CYS A 97 8.76 -6.40 4.89
N LEU A 98 7.46 -6.58 4.63
CA LEU A 98 6.83 -6.24 3.36
C LEU A 98 6.98 -4.75 3.03
N VAL A 99 6.71 -3.89 4.02
CA VAL A 99 6.80 -2.44 3.88
C VAL A 99 8.24 -2.00 3.60
N LYS A 100 9.20 -2.45 4.42
CA LYS A 100 10.62 -2.13 4.22
C LYS A 100 11.10 -2.54 2.84
N ARG A 101 10.76 -3.76 2.42
CA ARG A 101 11.11 -4.25 1.08
C ARG A 101 10.49 -3.41 -0.04
N THR A 102 9.25 -2.98 0.14
CA THR A 102 8.57 -2.11 -0.85
C THR A 102 9.27 -0.76 -0.97
N ILE A 103 9.67 -0.16 0.16
CA ILE A 103 10.42 1.10 0.19
C ILE A 103 11.77 0.97 -0.53
N GLU A 104 12.50 -0.12 -0.25
CA GLU A 104 13.76 -0.41 -0.95
C GLU A 104 13.53 -0.48 -2.46
N GLU A 105 12.60 -1.32 -2.93
CA GLU A 105 12.30 -1.51 -4.35
C GLU A 105 11.92 -0.20 -5.05
N VAL A 106 11.06 0.62 -4.43
CA VAL A 106 10.69 1.94 -4.93
C VAL A 106 11.90 2.89 -5.00
N THR A 107 12.79 2.83 -4.01
CA THR A 107 14.02 3.63 -3.99
C THR A 107 14.94 3.22 -5.13
N TRP A 108 15.14 1.91 -5.36
CA TRP A 108 15.93 1.40 -6.48
C TRP A 108 15.33 1.81 -7.83
N ASP A 109 14.03 1.66 -8.02
CA ASP A 109 13.35 2.10 -9.25
C ASP A 109 13.58 3.60 -9.51
N SER A 110 13.52 4.42 -8.46
CA SER A 110 13.71 5.87 -8.57
C SER A 110 15.16 6.26 -8.95
N MET A 111 16.12 5.39 -8.65
CA MET A 111 17.53 5.58 -9.02
C MET A 111 17.83 5.09 -10.44
N GLU A 112 17.13 4.04 -10.90
CA GLU A 112 17.42 3.38 -12.18
C GLU A 112 16.54 3.82 -13.36
N ASN A 113 15.37 4.39 -13.09
CA ASN A 113 14.41 4.79 -14.13
C ASN A 113 14.22 6.31 -14.19
N ASP A 114 14.78 6.95 -15.22
CA ASP A 114 14.65 8.40 -15.46
C ASP A 114 13.20 8.90 -15.61
N LYS A 115 12.25 7.99 -15.89
CA LYS A 115 10.82 8.31 -16.02
C LYS A 115 10.05 8.12 -14.70
N PHE A 116 10.75 7.83 -13.61
CA PHE A 116 10.14 7.57 -12.32
C PHE A 116 9.77 8.88 -11.62
N GLU A 117 8.48 9.04 -11.30
CA GLU A 117 7.98 10.16 -10.52
C GLU A 117 8.05 9.82 -9.02
N ASN A 118 9.00 10.41 -8.30
CA ASN A 118 9.12 10.17 -6.86
C ASN A 118 8.10 11.00 -6.05
N LEU A 119 6.87 10.48 -5.97
CA LEU A 119 5.76 11.09 -5.23
C LEU A 119 5.67 10.61 -3.77
N ASN A 120 6.70 9.92 -3.26
CA ASN A 120 6.81 9.39 -1.88
C ASN A 120 5.78 8.32 -1.49
N TYR A 121 5.01 7.77 -2.43
CA TYR A 121 4.06 6.69 -2.18
C TYR A 121 4.74 5.31 -2.22
N LEU A 122 4.25 4.37 -1.41
CA LEU A 122 4.77 2.99 -1.39
C LEU A 122 4.28 2.18 -2.59
N PHE A 123 2.98 2.22 -2.86
CA PHE A 123 2.35 1.34 -3.84
C PHE A 123 2.16 2.07 -5.16
N VAL A 124 3.24 2.07 -5.95
CA VAL A 124 3.35 2.80 -7.21
C VAL A 124 3.48 1.87 -8.40
N THR A 125 3.16 2.38 -9.59
CA THR A 125 3.47 1.76 -10.88
C THR A 125 4.98 1.80 -11.16
N LYS A 126 5.42 1.18 -12.26
CA LYS A 126 6.82 1.24 -12.72
C LYS A 126 7.35 2.67 -12.95
N ASN A 127 6.47 3.65 -13.10
CA ASN A 127 6.82 5.06 -13.32
C ASN A 127 6.67 5.91 -12.05
N GLY A 128 6.51 5.31 -10.87
CA GLY A 128 6.45 6.06 -9.60
C GLY A 128 5.12 6.73 -9.28
N VAL A 129 4.16 6.73 -10.21
CA VAL A 129 2.79 7.19 -9.91
C VAL A 129 2.01 6.14 -9.11
N PRO A 130 1.17 6.53 -8.12
CA PRO A 130 0.35 5.59 -7.33
C PRO A 130 -0.50 4.65 -8.19
N VAL A 131 -0.67 3.42 -7.72
CA VAL A 131 -1.61 2.48 -8.34
C VAL A 131 -3.02 3.08 -8.31
N GLN A 132 -3.66 3.15 -9.47
CA GLN A 132 -5.02 3.67 -9.59
C GLN A 132 -6.06 2.62 -9.17
N ASN A 133 -7.10 3.06 -8.46
CA ASN A 133 -8.17 2.18 -7.94
C ASN A 133 -8.88 1.39 -9.07
N ASN A 134 -9.13 2.04 -10.21
CA ASN A 134 -9.75 1.39 -11.37
C ASN A 134 -8.87 0.29 -12.00
N SER A 135 -7.55 0.33 -11.80
CA SER A 135 -6.63 -0.70 -12.32
C SER A 135 -6.56 -1.94 -11.43
N PHE A 136 -7.12 -1.88 -10.22
CA PHE A 136 -7.16 -2.98 -9.26
C PHE A 136 -8.50 -3.72 -9.27
N ASN A 137 -9.60 -2.99 -9.52
CA ASN A 137 -10.93 -3.58 -9.74
C ASN A 137 -11.04 -4.03 -11.20
N LEU A 138 -10.53 -5.22 -11.52
CA LEU A 138 -10.80 -5.90 -12.79
C LEU A 138 -12.25 -6.39 -12.86
#